data_AF-A0A1B9E7L9-F1
#
_entry.id   AF-A0A1B9E7L9-F1
#
_cell.length_a   1.000
_cell.length_b   1.000
_cell.length_c   1.000
_cell.angle_alpha   90.00
_cell.angle_beta   90.00
_cell.angle_gamma   90.00
#
_symmetry.space_group_name_H-M   'P 1'
#
loop_
_entity.id
_entity.type
_entity.pdbx_description
1 polymer ?
#
loop_
_entity_poly.entity_id
_entity_poly.type
_entity_poly.pdbx_seq_one_letter_code
_entity_poly.pdbx_strand_id
1 'polypeptide(L)'
;MTYQTLETIPYKIVLKIVHDPVLNLHLLTDEENPDLEKLELIWASIFEELIVLNTSSTSDEILKIECEISALNCKHDLIQLAIVALEFDYDEELANILRTYGYKITAENYYSDLEMVRRESQAILTSVKKYQSKLPKQDENQSLNKINIDEVLAFYCTILGGLDFDYNTVTYTKVMALQKQVSEKIKAIEKSNPKK
;
A
#
# COMPACT_ATOMS: atom_id res chain seq x y z
N MET A 1 -8.72 25.06 -2.19
CA MET A 1 -9.26 24.38 -0.99
C MET A 1 -8.26 23.31 -0.60
N THR A 2 -8.13 22.97 0.68
CA THR A 2 -7.19 21.92 1.14
C THR A 2 -7.98 20.83 1.85
N TYR A 3 -7.82 19.58 1.42
CA TYR A 3 -8.44 18.44 2.05
C TYR A 3 -7.68 18.08 3.32
N GLN A 4 -8.38 18.05 4.45
CA GLN A 4 -7.77 17.80 5.76
C GLN A 4 -8.28 16.50 6.42
N THR A 5 -9.38 15.93 5.92
CA THR A 5 -10.05 14.79 6.56
C THR A 5 -10.61 13.81 5.53
N LEU A 6 -10.87 12.57 5.95
CA LEU A 6 -11.49 11.55 5.08
C LEU A 6 -12.93 11.86 4.67
N GLU A 7 -13.60 12.73 5.41
CA GLU A 7 -14.96 13.19 5.09
C GLU A 7 -15.00 14.17 3.93
N THR A 8 -13.90 14.88 3.68
CA THR A 8 -13.82 15.95 2.68
C THR A 8 -13.07 15.54 1.43
N ILE A 9 -12.09 14.63 1.56
CA ILE A 9 -11.28 14.18 0.43
C ILE A 9 -12.05 13.21 -0.49
N PRO A 10 -12.05 13.44 -1.82
CA PRO A 10 -12.57 12.49 -2.79
C PRO A 10 -11.82 11.15 -2.75
N TYR A 11 -12.57 10.06 -2.85
CA TYR A 11 -12.04 8.70 -2.79
C TYR A 11 -10.95 8.44 -3.86
N LYS A 12 -11.16 8.93 -5.08
CA LYS A 12 -10.18 8.81 -6.18
C LYS A 12 -8.85 9.52 -5.88
N ILE A 13 -8.89 10.64 -5.16
CA ILE A 13 -7.68 11.39 -4.80
C ILE A 13 -6.88 10.57 -3.77
N VAL A 14 -7.55 10.02 -2.76
CA VAL A 14 -6.92 9.09 -1.79
C VAL A 14 -6.22 7.95 -2.50
N LEU A 15 -6.89 7.28 -3.46
CA LEU A 15 -6.27 6.17 -4.20
C LEU A 15 -5.03 6.59 -5.00
N LYS A 16 -5.03 7.77 -5.61
CA LYS A 16 -3.87 8.29 -6.35
C LYS A 16 -2.69 8.58 -5.43
N ILE A 17 -2.94 9.20 -4.28
CA ILE A 17 -1.90 9.53 -3.29
C ILE A 17 -1.34 8.25 -2.65
N VAL A 18 -2.18 7.28 -2.31
CA VAL A 18 -1.72 5.99 -1.77
C VAL A 18 -0.85 5.23 -2.79
N HIS A 19 -1.21 5.27 -4.07
CA HIS A 19 -0.44 4.60 -5.13
C HIS A 19 0.95 5.23 -5.33
N ASP A 20 1.04 6.56 -5.33
CA ASP A 20 2.31 7.28 -5.44
C ASP A 20 2.23 8.59 -4.65
N PRO A 21 2.65 8.59 -3.38
CA PRO A 21 2.50 9.75 -2.51
C PRO A 21 3.41 10.90 -2.93
N VAL A 22 4.63 10.59 -3.41
CA VAL A 22 5.62 11.60 -3.80
C VAL A 22 5.12 12.42 -4.99
N LEU A 23 4.53 11.77 -5.99
CA LEU A 23 4.04 12.47 -7.18
C LEU A 23 2.70 13.16 -6.95
N ASN A 24 1.85 12.66 -6.04
CA ASN A 24 0.43 13.06 -5.97
C ASN A 24 0.03 13.85 -4.72
N LEU A 25 0.95 14.12 -3.78
CA LEU A 25 0.68 14.95 -2.58
C LEU A 25 0.03 16.30 -2.92
N HIS A 26 0.40 16.90 -4.06
CA HIS A 26 -0.18 18.15 -4.55
C HIS A 26 -1.71 18.08 -4.75
N LEU A 27 -2.29 16.90 -4.97
CA LEU A 27 -3.73 16.71 -5.16
C LEU A 27 -4.55 16.95 -3.87
N LEU A 28 -3.89 17.13 -2.72
CA LEU A 28 -4.55 17.51 -1.47
C LEU A 28 -5.02 18.95 -1.44
N THR A 29 -4.55 19.80 -2.36
CA THR A 29 -4.87 21.22 -2.35
C THR A 29 -5.00 21.80 -3.76
N ASP A 30 -5.83 22.83 -3.89
CA ASP A 30 -5.93 23.62 -5.14
C ASP A 30 -4.93 24.79 -5.17
N GLU A 31 -4.01 24.86 -4.19
CA GLU A 31 -3.01 25.92 -4.13
C GLU A 31 -1.93 25.71 -5.22
N GLU A 32 -1.61 26.79 -5.94
CA GLU A 32 -0.69 26.76 -7.09
C GLU A 32 0.78 26.53 -6.68
N ASN A 33 1.14 26.90 -5.44
CA ASN A 33 2.44 26.65 -4.82
C ASN A 33 2.27 26.18 -3.37
N PRO A 34 1.94 24.89 -3.18
CA PRO A 34 1.65 24.39 -1.85
C PRO A 34 2.93 24.12 -1.06
N ASP A 35 2.84 24.33 0.24
CA ASP A 35 3.90 23.99 1.19
C ASP A 35 3.94 22.47 1.38
N LEU A 36 4.95 21.82 0.77
CA LEU A 36 5.08 20.37 0.75
C LEU A 36 5.20 19.76 2.16
N GLU A 37 5.93 20.40 3.08
CA GLU A 37 6.07 19.91 4.46
C GLU A 37 4.71 19.91 5.18
N LYS A 38 3.88 20.94 4.96
CA LYS A 38 2.52 20.98 5.51
C LYS A 38 1.62 19.91 4.89
N LEU A 39 1.73 19.68 3.58
CA LEU A 39 0.95 18.64 2.90
C LEU A 39 1.32 17.24 3.39
N GLU A 40 2.60 16.98 3.65
CA GLU A 40 3.05 15.72 4.24
C GLU A 40 2.45 15.49 5.63
N LEU A 41 2.40 16.52 6.47
CA LEU A 41 1.76 16.44 7.80
C LEU A 41 0.25 16.20 7.71
N ILE A 42 -0.43 16.91 6.79
CA ILE A 42 -1.87 16.72 6.56
C ILE A 42 -2.13 15.30 6.06
N TRP A 43 -1.34 14.83 5.10
CA TRP A 43 -1.46 13.46 4.60
C TRP A 43 -1.21 12.43 5.68
N ALA A 44 -0.19 12.62 6.53
CA ALA A 44 0.10 11.72 7.64
C ALA A 44 -1.11 11.59 8.58
N SER A 45 -1.78 12.70 8.90
CA SER A 45 -3.02 12.70 9.70
C SER A 45 -4.15 11.93 9.01
N ILE A 46 -4.41 12.21 7.73
CA ILE A 46 -5.44 11.51 6.94
C ILE A 46 -5.13 10.01 6.84
N PHE A 47 -3.85 9.66 6.68
CA PHE A 47 -3.40 8.28 6.58
C PHE A 47 -3.54 7.54 7.91
N GLU A 48 -3.31 8.22 9.04
CA GLU A 48 -3.59 7.66 10.36
C GLU A 48 -5.10 7.38 10.54
N GLU A 49 -5.97 8.30 10.11
CA GLU A 49 -7.43 8.06 10.08
C GLU A 49 -7.79 6.85 9.21
N LEU A 50 -7.11 6.66 8.06
CA LEU A 50 -7.31 5.50 7.18
C LEU A 50 -6.94 4.19 7.88
N ILE A 51 -5.81 4.17 8.59
CA ILE A 51 -5.37 3.00 9.35
C ILE A 51 -6.41 2.67 10.42
N VAL A 52 -6.86 3.67 11.18
CA VAL A 52 -7.85 3.48 12.26
C VAL A 52 -9.18 2.97 11.69
N LEU A 53 -9.70 3.54 10.62
CA LEU A 53 -10.97 3.10 10.03
C LEU A 53 -10.91 1.71 9.38
N ASN A 54 -9.76 1.33 8.83
CA ASN A 54 -9.62 0.04 8.17
C ASN A 54 -9.56 -1.14 9.14
N THR A 55 -9.15 -0.94 10.40
CA THR A 55 -8.90 -1.95 11.47
C THR A 55 -10.00 -2.98 11.80
N SER A 56 -11.10 -3.04 11.04
CA SER A 56 -12.25 -3.91 11.28
C SER A 56 -12.57 -4.93 10.17
N SER A 57 -11.70 -5.18 9.18
CA SER A 57 -12.01 -6.18 8.14
C SER A 57 -10.79 -6.86 7.52
N THR A 58 -11.00 -8.00 6.87
CA THR A 58 -10.02 -8.84 6.14
C THR A 58 -9.07 -8.05 5.21
N SER A 59 -9.45 -6.82 4.82
CA SER A 59 -8.59 -5.87 4.12
C SER A 59 -7.35 -5.44 4.92
N ASP A 60 -7.41 -5.43 6.25
CA ASP A 60 -6.26 -5.11 7.13
C ASP A 60 -5.18 -6.17 7.08
N GLU A 61 -5.58 -7.44 7.02
CA GLU A 61 -4.61 -8.53 6.94
C GLU A 61 -3.88 -8.47 5.61
N ILE A 62 -4.60 -8.15 4.52
CA ILE A 62 -4.02 -7.92 3.19
C ILE A 62 -3.08 -6.72 3.22
N LEU A 63 -3.53 -5.55 3.69
CA LEU A 63 -2.69 -4.35 3.77
C LEU A 63 -1.47 -4.55 4.68
N LYS A 64 -1.62 -5.22 5.84
CA LYS A 64 -0.49 -5.56 6.71
C LYS A 64 0.49 -6.49 6.01
N ILE A 65 0.00 -7.50 5.30
CA ILE A 65 0.85 -8.41 4.52
C ILE A 65 1.56 -7.66 3.39
N GLU A 66 0.89 -6.73 2.71
CA GLU A 66 1.47 -5.90 1.65
C GLU A 66 2.51 -4.90 2.20
N CYS A 67 2.24 -4.25 3.32
CA CYS A 67 3.21 -3.42 4.04
C CYS A 67 4.43 -4.23 4.47
N GLU A 68 4.23 -5.44 4.99
CA GLU A 68 5.32 -6.34 5.38
C GLU A 68 6.15 -6.78 4.16
N ILE A 69 5.49 -7.10 3.03
CA ILE A 69 6.17 -7.40 1.76
C ILE A 69 6.99 -6.21 1.30
N SER A 70 6.42 -5.01 1.32
CA SER A 70 7.09 -3.77 0.93
C SER A 70 8.32 -3.49 1.81
N ALA A 71 8.17 -3.58 3.13
CA ALA A 71 9.27 -3.40 4.08
C ALA A 71 10.40 -4.42 3.86
N LEU A 72 10.06 -5.70 3.63
CA LEU A 72 11.05 -6.74 3.33
C LEU A 72 11.77 -6.51 2.00
N ASN A 73 11.06 -6.06 0.96
CA ASN A 73 11.67 -5.70 -0.32
C ASN A 73 12.61 -4.49 -0.18
N CYS A 74 12.16 -3.42 0.47
CA CYS A 74 13.00 -2.24 0.75
C CYS A 74 14.26 -2.63 1.54
N LYS A 75 14.12 -3.49 2.54
CA LYS A 75 15.27 -4.00 3.31
C LYS A 75 16.23 -4.80 2.41
N HIS A 76 15.71 -5.68 1.57
CA HIS A 76 16.53 -6.45 0.64
C HIS A 76 17.30 -5.54 -0.34
N ASP A 77 16.61 -4.57 -0.92
CA ASP A 77 17.18 -3.66 -1.92
C ASP A 77 18.24 -2.76 -1.30
N LEU A 78 17.99 -2.24 -0.09
CA LEU A 78 18.98 -1.49 0.68
C LEU A 78 20.23 -2.34 0.95
N ILE A 79 20.07 -3.61 1.35
CA ILE A 79 21.22 -4.51 1.56
C ILE A 79 22.00 -4.71 0.26
N GLN A 80 21.33 -4.95 -0.87
CA GLN A 80 22.00 -5.12 -2.16
C GLN A 80 22.76 -3.86 -2.59
N LEU A 81 22.14 -2.68 -2.45
CA LEU A 81 22.77 -1.40 -2.75
C LEU A 81 23.96 -1.13 -1.84
N ALA A 82 23.82 -1.41 -0.54
CA ALA A 82 24.91 -1.25 0.42
C ALA A 82 26.09 -2.16 0.08
N ILE A 83 25.85 -3.42 -0.30
CA ILE A 83 26.91 -4.34 -0.73
C ILE A 83 27.61 -3.81 -1.99
N VAL A 84 26.86 -3.37 -3.01
CA VAL A 84 27.45 -2.84 -4.25
C VAL A 84 28.30 -1.60 -3.97
N ALA A 85 27.83 -0.69 -3.12
CA ALA A 85 28.58 0.48 -2.70
C ALA A 85 29.85 0.09 -1.93
N LEU A 86 29.75 -0.84 -0.99
CA LEU A 86 30.85 -1.36 -0.17
C LEU A 86 31.90 -2.16 -0.98
N GLU A 87 31.50 -2.78 -2.09
CA GLU A 87 32.43 -3.41 -3.04
C GLU A 87 33.21 -2.38 -3.86
N PHE A 88 32.60 -1.21 -4.14
CA PHE A 88 33.23 -0.13 -4.89
C PHE A 88 34.19 0.69 -4.01
N ASP A 89 33.72 1.15 -2.85
CA ASP A 89 34.53 1.87 -1.86
C ASP A 89 34.08 1.56 -0.44
N TYR A 90 35.02 1.47 0.48
CA TYR A 90 34.69 1.16 1.88
C TYR A 90 34.05 2.37 2.56
N ASP A 91 32.83 2.18 3.04
CA ASP A 91 32.09 3.18 3.80
C ASP A 91 31.69 2.61 5.18
N GLU A 92 32.12 3.27 6.25
CA GLU A 92 31.90 2.80 7.61
C GLU A 92 30.43 2.89 8.02
N GLU A 93 29.68 3.89 7.54
CA GLU A 93 28.26 4.05 7.85
C GLU A 93 27.43 2.92 7.23
N LEU A 94 27.67 2.60 5.95
CA LEU A 94 27.03 1.47 5.26
C LEU A 94 27.37 0.13 5.92
N ALA A 95 28.63 -0.07 6.32
CA ALA A 95 29.02 -1.26 7.06
C ALA A 95 28.29 -1.37 8.42
N ASN A 96 28.09 -0.25 9.12
CA ASN A 96 27.34 -0.22 10.37
C ASN A 96 25.84 -0.46 10.19
N ILE A 97 25.24 -0.01 9.09
CA ILE A 97 23.85 -0.32 8.75
C ILE A 97 23.68 -1.84 8.58
N LEU A 98 24.58 -2.50 7.84
CA LEU A 98 24.54 -3.95 7.68
C LEU A 98 24.76 -4.68 9.02
N ARG A 99 25.64 -4.19 9.88
CA ARG A 99 25.82 -4.73 11.25
C ARG A 99 24.57 -4.57 12.12
N THR A 100 23.84 -3.48 11.97
CA THR A 100 22.55 -3.24 12.67
C THR A 100 21.49 -4.27 12.26
N TYR A 101 21.55 -4.77 11.02
CA TYR A 101 20.73 -5.88 10.56
C TYR A 101 21.22 -7.27 10.99
N GLY A 102 22.30 -7.33 11.78
CA GLY A 102 22.85 -8.57 12.35
C GLY A 102 23.94 -9.23 11.50
N TYR A 103 24.38 -8.59 10.42
CA TYR A 103 25.43 -9.13 9.55
C TYR A 103 26.82 -8.85 10.10
N LYS A 104 27.72 -9.82 9.97
CA LYS A 104 29.11 -9.68 10.39
C LYS A 104 29.97 -9.23 9.21
N ILE A 105 30.62 -8.07 9.34
CA ILE A 105 31.57 -7.54 8.35
C ILE A 105 32.88 -7.24 9.07
N THR A 106 33.90 -8.06 8.77
CA THR A 106 35.26 -7.96 9.32
C THR A 106 36.23 -7.47 8.26
N ALA A 107 37.27 -6.74 8.66
CA ALA A 107 38.30 -6.26 7.73
C ALA A 107 39.11 -7.42 7.12
N GLU A 108 39.29 -8.51 7.87
CA GLU A 108 40.09 -9.66 7.47
C GLU A 108 39.43 -10.50 6.36
N ASN A 109 38.10 -10.63 6.39
CA ASN A 109 37.33 -11.41 5.43
C ASN A 109 36.32 -10.56 4.65
N TYR A 110 36.57 -9.26 4.52
CA TYR A 110 35.62 -8.25 4.05
C TYR A 110 34.78 -8.67 2.83
N TYR A 111 35.43 -9.04 1.72
CA TYR A 111 34.71 -9.45 0.51
C TYR A 111 33.96 -10.79 0.66
N SER A 112 34.51 -11.71 1.45
CA SER A 112 33.84 -12.99 1.73
C SER A 112 32.61 -12.78 2.63
N ASP A 113 32.70 -11.86 3.58
CA ASP A 113 31.61 -11.47 4.46
C ASP A 113 30.51 -10.79 3.63
N LEU A 114 30.84 -9.86 2.73
CA LEU A 114 29.87 -9.22 1.81
C LEU A 114 29.14 -10.23 0.93
N GLU A 115 29.85 -11.21 0.36
CA GLU A 115 29.23 -12.28 -0.44
C GLU A 115 28.32 -13.18 0.41
N MET A 116 28.67 -13.41 1.68
CA MET A 116 27.82 -14.13 2.62
C MET A 116 26.53 -13.36 2.91
N VAL A 117 26.64 -12.05 3.19
CA VAL A 117 25.48 -11.16 3.38
C VAL A 117 24.59 -11.15 2.14
N ARG A 118 25.18 -11.09 0.94
CA ARG A 118 24.44 -11.15 -0.34
C ARG A 118 23.61 -12.43 -0.45
N ARG A 119 24.16 -13.57 -0.06
CA ARG A 119 23.45 -14.86 -0.09
C ARG A 119 22.37 -14.93 0.98
N GLU A 120 22.67 -14.50 2.20
CA GLU A 120 21.71 -14.48 3.30
C GLU A 120 20.53 -13.54 3.01
N SER A 121 20.75 -12.41 2.33
CA SER A 121 19.66 -11.51 1.96
C SER A 121 18.66 -12.17 1.00
N GLN A 122 19.06 -13.18 0.21
CA GLN A 122 18.12 -13.93 -0.65
C GLN A 122 17.06 -14.69 0.15
N ALA A 123 17.34 -15.02 1.42
CA ALA A 123 16.35 -15.61 2.30
C ALA A 123 15.17 -14.64 2.57
N ILE A 124 15.40 -13.32 2.49
CA ILE A 124 14.36 -12.30 2.60
C ILE A 124 13.34 -12.45 1.47
N LEU A 125 13.80 -12.70 0.23
CA LEU A 125 12.90 -12.95 -0.92
C LEU A 125 12.08 -14.22 -0.74
N THR A 126 12.62 -15.23 -0.03
CA THR A 126 11.85 -16.43 0.31
C THR A 126 10.74 -16.12 1.32
N SER A 127 11.01 -15.24 2.29
CA SER A 127 9.98 -14.72 3.20
C SER A 127 8.94 -13.90 2.46
N VAL A 128 9.34 -13.02 1.54
CA VAL A 128 8.42 -12.26 0.67
C VAL A 128 7.48 -13.20 -0.09
N LYS A 129 7.99 -14.26 -0.73
CA LYS A 129 7.15 -15.26 -1.41
C LYS A 129 6.17 -15.95 -0.46
N LYS A 130 6.57 -16.26 0.78
CA LYS A 130 5.66 -16.81 1.79
C LYS A 130 4.56 -15.82 2.15
N TYR A 131 4.86 -14.54 2.33
CA TYR A 131 3.85 -13.52 2.58
C TYR A 131 2.93 -13.31 1.38
N GLN A 132 3.47 -13.27 0.15
CA GLN A 132 2.68 -13.21 -1.08
C GLN A 132 1.72 -14.40 -1.20
N SER A 133 2.12 -15.61 -0.78
CA SER A 133 1.24 -16.78 -0.81
C SER A 133 0.04 -16.70 0.16
N LYS A 134 0.09 -15.79 1.14
CA LYS A 134 -1.02 -15.50 2.05
C LYS A 134 -2.00 -14.47 1.48
N LEU A 135 -1.62 -13.75 0.43
CA LEU A 135 -2.53 -12.88 -0.29
C LEU A 135 -3.55 -13.73 -1.07
N PRO A 136 -4.79 -13.24 -1.28
CA PRO A 136 -5.74 -13.89 -2.15
C PRO A 136 -5.08 -14.16 -3.52
N LYS A 137 -5.18 -15.39 -4.02
CA LYS A 137 -4.62 -15.74 -5.33
C LYS A 137 -5.23 -14.82 -6.38
N GLN A 138 -4.40 -13.99 -7.02
CA GLN A 138 -4.81 -13.33 -8.25
C GLN A 138 -4.98 -14.42 -9.30
N ASP A 139 -6.20 -14.60 -9.82
CA ASP A 139 -6.45 -15.53 -10.92
C ASP A 139 -5.61 -15.07 -12.13
N GLU A 140 -4.58 -15.83 -12.50
CA GLU A 140 -3.70 -15.54 -13.65
C GLU A 140 -4.47 -15.49 -14.99
N ASN A 141 -5.71 -15.99 -15.03
CA ASN A 141 -6.62 -15.94 -16.19
C ASN A 141 -7.63 -14.77 -16.16
N GLN A 142 -7.71 -14.03 -15.05
CA GLN A 142 -8.23 -12.68 -15.15
C GLN A 142 -7.06 -11.85 -15.64
N SER A 143 -7.03 -11.59 -16.95
CA SER A 143 -6.45 -10.33 -17.41
C SER A 143 -6.87 -9.29 -16.40
N LEU A 144 -5.93 -8.66 -15.70
CA LEU A 144 -6.15 -7.46 -14.91
C LEU A 144 -6.64 -6.40 -15.90
N ASN A 145 -7.88 -6.54 -16.36
CA ASN A 145 -8.69 -5.42 -16.78
C ASN A 145 -8.69 -4.58 -15.52
N LYS A 146 -7.77 -3.60 -15.52
CA LYS A 146 -7.52 -2.66 -14.44
C LYS A 146 -8.91 -2.23 -13.95
N ILE A 147 -9.36 -2.81 -12.84
CA ILE A 147 -10.76 -2.68 -12.42
C ILE A 147 -11.00 -1.20 -12.28
N ASN A 148 -11.81 -0.65 -13.18
CA ASN A 148 -11.98 0.79 -13.23
C ASN A 148 -12.82 1.16 -12.01
N ILE A 149 -12.30 2.07 -11.18
CA ILE A 149 -13.03 2.49 -9.99
C ILE A 149 -14.41 3.06 -10.33
N ASP A 150 -14.57 3.63 -11.52
CA ASP A 150 -15.87 4.11 -12.01
C ASP A 150 -16.85 2.97 -12.27
N GLU A 151 -16.38 1.81 -12.71
CA GLU A 151 -17.21 0.61 -12.88
C GLU A 151 -17.66 0.06 -11.51
N VAL A 152 -16.78 0.10 -10.50
CA VAL A 152 -17.11 -0.31 -9.13
C VAL A 152 -18.16 0.62 -8.52
N LEU A 153 -17.99 1.93 -8.68
CA LEU A 153 -18.96 2.91 -8.18
C LEU A 153 -20.29 2.83 -8.93
N ALA A 154 -20.27 2.65 -10.25
CA ALA A 154 -21.48 2.39 -11.04
C ALA A 154 -22.21 1.12 -10.61
N PHE A 155 -21.46 0.07 -10.24
CA PHE A 155 -22.04 -1.15 -9.68
C PHE A 155 -22.72 -0.90 -8.33
N TYR A 156 -22.11 -0.08 -7.45
CA TYR A 156 -22.75 0.33 -6.19
C TYR A 156 -24.06 1.09 -6.46
N CYS A 157 -24.06 2.03 -7.40
CA CYS A 157 -25.26 2.76 -7.83
C CYS A 157 -26.38 1.79 -8.24
N THR A 158 -26.02 0.77 -9.01
CA THR A 158 -26.96 -0.25 -9.52
C THR A 158 -27.57 -1.07 -8.38
N ILE A 159 -26.75 -1.64 -7.49
CA ILE A 159 -27.23 -2.46 -6.36
C ILE A 159 -28.09 -1.66 -5.38
N LEU A 160 -27.76 -0.38 -5.20
CA LEU A 160 -28.49 0.49 -4.28
C LEU A 160 -29.76 1.09 -4.88
N GLY A 161 -30.17 0.64 -6.08
CA GLY A 161 -31.47 0.98 -6.67
C GLY A 161 -31.43 2.22 -7.58
N GLY A 162 -30.31 2.49 -8.24
CA GLY A 162 -30.19 3.57 -9.21
C GLY A 162 -29.86 4.93 -8.61
N LEU A 163 -29.20 4.97 -7.45
CA LEU A 163 -28.65 6.20 -6.90
C LEU A 163 -27.50 6.68 -7.80
N ASP A 164 -27.66 7.83 -8.43
CA ASP A 164 -26.60 8.47 -9.22
C ASP A 164 -25.81 9.46 -8.36
N PHE A 165 -24.48 9.41 -8.44
CA PHE A 165 -23.60 10.37 -7.77
C PHE A 165 -22.32 10.56 -8.58
N ASP A 166 -21.78 11.78 -8.55
CA ASP A 166 -20.54 12.10 -9.25
C ASP A 166 -19.34 11.36 -8.62
N TYR A 167 -18.73 10.48 -9.41
CA TYR A 167 -17.62 9.63 -9.00
C TYR A 167 -16.35 10.43 -8.68
N ASN A 168 -16.22 11.67 -9.15
CA ASN A 168 -15.03 12.49 -8.92
C ASN A 168 -15.09 13.26 -7.60
N THR A 169 -16.29 13.41 -7.02
CA THR A 169 -16.52 14.18 -5.79
C THR A 169 -17.00 13.32 -4.62
N VAL A 170 -17.30 12.04 -4.87
CA VAL A 170 -17.66 11.11 -3.79
C VAL A 170 -16.50 10.95 -2.80
N THR A 171 -16.77 11.26 -1.54
CA THR A 171 -15.76 11.30 -0.48
C THR A 171 -15.41 9.88 0.00
N TYR A 172 -14.23 9.73 0.62
CA TYR A 172 -13.75 8.42 1.07
C TYR A 172 -14.75 7.74 2.03
N THR A 173 -15.19 8.45 3.06
CA THR A 173 -16.15 7.91 4.05
C THR A 173 -17.48 7.51 3.41
N LYS A 174 -17.95 8.26 2.41
CA LYS A 174 -19.16 7.93 1.65
C LYS A 174 -18.97 6.63 0.86
N VAL A 175 -17.84 6.44 0.20
CA VAL A 175 -17.56 5.17 -0.53
C VAL A 175 -17.52 3.98 0.43
N MET A 176 -16.89 4.11 1.59
CA MET A 176 -16.86 3.04 2.61
C MET A 176 -18.27 2.67 3.10
N ALA A 177 -19.13 3.66 3.33
CA ALA A 177 -20.52 3.44 3.71
C ALA A 177 -21.31 2.70 2.60
N LEU A 178 -21.13 3.11 1.33
CA LEU A 178 -21.76 2.46 0.18
C LEU A 178 -21.30 1.01 0.02
N GLN A 179 -19.99 0.75 0.15
CA GLN A 179 -19.42 -0.59 0.10
C GLN A 179 -20.03 -1.51 1.16
N LYS A 180 -20.23 -1.01 2.38
CA LYS A 180 -20.88 -1.76 3.47
C LYS A 180 -22.33 -2.09 3.12
N GLN A 181 -23.11 -1.12 2.67
CA GLN A 181 -24.52 -1.32 2.29
C GLN A 181 -24.67 -2.32 1.13
N VAL A 182 -23.79 -2.22 0.12
CA VAL A 182 -23.74 -3.16 -1.00
C VAL A 182 -23.43 -4.57 -0.51
N SER A 183 -22.42 -4.71 0.36
CA SER A 183 -22.05 -6.01 0.94
C SER A 183 -23.19 -6.65 1.74
N GLU A 184 -23.92 -5.85 2.51
CA GLU A 184 -25.10 -6.32 3.26
C GLU A 184 -26.25 -6.74 2.34
N LYS A 185 -26.51 -5.98 1.26
CA LYS A 185 -27.50 -6.35 0.24
C LYS A 185 -27.12 -7.64 -0.50
N ILE A 186 -25.86 -7.79 -0.90
CA ILE A 186 -25.37 -9.03 -1.54
C ILE A 186 -25.58 -10.22 -0.61
N LYS A 187 -25.16 -10.11 0.66
CA LYS A 187 -25.37 -11.16 1.66
C LYS A 187 -26.86 -11.49 1.87
N ALA A 188 -27.74 -10.49 1.84
CA ALA A 188 -29.17 -10.70 1.94
C ALA A 188 -29.73 -11.45 0.72
N ILE A 189 -29.29 -11.07 -0.49
CA ILE A 189 -29.66 -11.74 -1.74
C ILE A 189 -29.20 -13.21 -1.72
N GLU A 190 -27.95 -13.46 -1.34
CA GLU A 190 -27.39 -14.82 -1.23
C GLU A 190 -28.16 -15.69 -0.23
N LYS A 191 -28.55 -15.13 0.92
CA LYS A 191 -29.39 -15.83 1.91
C LYS A 191 -30.80 -16.10 1.41
N SER A 192 -31.36 -15.20 0.60
CA SER A 192 -32.71 -15.35 0.02
C SER A 192 -32.76 -16.29 -1.18
N ASN A 193 -31.62 -16.55 -1.83
CA ASN A 193 -31.46 -17.53 -2.91
C ASN A 193 -30.53 -18.67 -2.44
N PRO A 194 -30.96 -19.54 -1.51
CA PRO A 194 -30.22 -20.77 -1.27
C PRO A 194 -30.20 -21.55 -2.58
N LYS A 195 -28.99 -21.74 -3.13
CA LYS A 195 -28.71 -22.40 -4.41
C LYS A 195 -29.70 -23.54 -4.67
N LYS A 196 -30.52 -23.42 -5.73
CA LYS A 196 -31.17 -24.57 -6.36
C LYS A 196 -30.15 -25.38 -7.13
#